data_AF-A0A8J2NKU2-F1
#
_entry.id   AF-A0A8J2NKU2-F1
#
_cell.length_a   1.000
_cell.length_b   1.000
_cell.length_c   1.000
_cell.angle_alpha   90.00
_cell.angle_beta   90.00
_cell.angle_gamma   90.00
#
_symmetry.space_group_name_H-M   'P 1'
#
loop_
_entity.id
_entity.type
_entity.pdbx_description
1 polymer ?
#
loop_
_entity_poly.entity_id
_entity_poly.type
_entity_poly.pdbx_seq_one_letter_code
_entity_poly.pdbx_strand_id
1 'polypeptide(L)' 'MKKIEDCTFEPIIAQGVIPLCAWQVERMFNTTRVPGENIDTMQHEQFSDHIVVHHKGR' A
#
# COMPACT_ATOMS: atom_id res chain seq x y z
N MET A 1 2.21 -8.60 4.80
CA MET A 1 2.16 -7.23 5.33
C MET A 1 3.24 -6.95 6.36
N LYS A 2 3.34 -7.74 7.43
CA LYS A 2 4.39 -7.62 8.47
C LYS A 2 5.79 -7.18 8.01
N LYS A 3 6.36 -7.81 6.97
CA LYS A 3 7.69 -7.42 6.47
C LYS A 3 7.78 -5.97 5.97
N ILE A 4 6.70 -5.43 5.40
CA ILE A 4 6.62 -4.05 4.90
C ILE A 4 6.44 -3.09 6.08
N GLU A 5 5.51 -3.41 7.00
CA GLU A 5 5.27 -2.61 8.22
C GLU A 5 6.54 -2.49 9.08
N ASP A 6 7.23 -3.61 9.27
CA ASP A 6 8.47 -3.66 10.05
C ASP A 6 9.69 -3.17 9.25
N CYS A 7 9.52 -2.75 7.99
CA CYS A 7 10.60 -2.34 7.07
C CYS A 7 11.74 -3.36 6.94
N THR A 8 11.44 -4.65 7.02
CA THR A 8 12.41 -5.76 6.96
C THR A 8 12.54 -6.38 5.57
N PHE A 9 11.98 -5.72 4.55
CA PHE A 9 12.07 -6.17 3.16
C PHE A 9 13.38 -5.70 2.50
N GLU A 10 13.75 -6.35 1.39
CA GLU A 10 14.95 -5.99 0.64
C GLU A 10 14.82 -4.56 0.08
N PRO A 11 15.82 -3.69 0.28
CA PRO A 11 15.78 -2.32 -0.23
C PRO A 11 15.60 -2.26 -1.74
N ILE A 12 14.81 -1.29 -2.20
CA ILE A 12 14.62 -1.05 -3.64
C ILE A 12 15.84 -0.27 -4.14
N ILE A 13 16.66 -0.91 -4.98
CA ILE A 13 17.87 -0.32 -5.57
C ILE A 13 17.71 -0.18 -7.09
N ALA A 14 17.68 1.04 -7.59
CA ALA A 14 17.71 1.32 -9.03
C ALA A 14 19.14 1.20 -9.57
N GLN A 15 19.27 0.56 -10.74
CA GLN A 15 20.55 0.33 -11.44
C GLN A 15 21.64 -0.35 -10.57
N GLY A 16 21.24 -1.04 -9.50
CA GLY A 16 22.17 -1.69 -8.57
C GLY A 16 22.96 -0.74 -7.65
N VAL A 17 22.74 0.58 -7.72
CA VAL A 17 23.53 1.55 -6.94
C VAL A 17 22.72 2.69 -6.30
N ILE A 18 21.49 2.97 -6.76
CA ILE A 18 20.68 4.10 -6.27
C ILE A 18 19.59 3.57 -5.32
N PRO A 19 19.67 3.80 -4.00
CA PRO A 19 18.58 3.46 -3.10
C PRO A 19 17.37 4.36 -3.33
N LEU A 20 16.18 3.78 -3.39
CA LEU A 20 14.91 4.50 -3.55
C LEU A 20 14.14 4.60 -2.24
N CYS A 21 13.25 5.61 -2.17
CA CYS A 21 12.33 5.79 -1.07
C CYS A 21 11.29 4.65 -1.00
N ALA A 22 11.04 4.15 0.20
CA ALA A 22 10.07 3.08 0.48
C ALA A 22 8.66 3.56 0.84
N TRP A 23 8.42 4.87 0.98
CA TRP A 23 7.16 5.43 1.50
C TRP A 23 5.89 5.00 0.75
N GLN A 24 6.02 4.75 -0.56
CA GLN A 24 4.90 4.27 -1.38
C GLN A 24 4.56 2.81 -1.09
N VAL A 25 5.56 2.01 -0.69
CA VAL A 25 5.41 0.56 -0.40
C VAL A 25 4.49 0.35 0.81
N GLU A 26 4.58 1.22 1.81
CA GLU A 26 3.71 1.20 3.00
C GLU A 26 2.22 1.27 2.65
N ARG A 27 1.89 1.86 1.50
CA ARG A 27 0.50 2.07 1.05
C ARG A 27 0.03 1.05 0.02
N MET A 28 0.81 0.01 -0.31
CA MET A 28 0.36 -1.01 -1.28
C MET A 28 -0.84 -1.82 -0.80
N PHE A 29 -1.02 -1.92 0.51
CA PHE A 29 -2.11 -2.67 1.14
C PHE A 29 -2.91 -1.76 2.07
N ASN A 30 -4.13 -2.19 2.41
CA ASN A 30 -5.11 -1.41 3.19
C ASN A 30 -5.32 0.03 2.71
N THR A 31 -5.04 0.31 1.45
CA THR A 31 -5.23 1.64 0.87
C THR A 31 -6.27 1.55 -0.22
N THR A 32 -7.20 2.50 -0.23
CA THR A 32 -8.18 2.64 -1.30
C THR A 32 -8.31 4.10 -1.72
N ARG A 33 -8.77 4.30 -2.95
CA ARG A 33 -9.18 5.62 -3.43
C ARG A 33 -10.65 5.81 -3.12
N VAL A 34 -10.97 6.88 -2.40
CA VAL A 34 -12.35 7.29 -2.12
C VAL A 34 -12.71 8.41 -3.10
N PRO A 35 -13.72 8.21 -3.97
CA PRO A 35 -14.19 9.26 -4.87
C PRO A 35 -14.67 10.49 -4.11
N GLY A 36 -14.26 11.68 -4.55
CA GLY A 36 -14.74 12.96 -4.01
C GLY A 36 -15.50 13.76 -5.07
N GLU A 37 -16.22 14.81 -4.64
CA GLU A 37 -17.00 15.66 -5.55
C GLU A 37 -16.09 16.38 -6.58
N ASN A 38 -14.94 16.87 -6.12
CA ASN A 38 -13.99 17.60 -6.95
C ASN A 38 -12.64 16.88 -7.08
N ILE A 39 -12.20 16.20 -6.01
CA ILE A 39 -10.91 15.53 -5.94
C ILE A 39 -11.07 14.26 -5.10
N ASP A 40 -10.53 13.15 -5.61
CA ASP A 40 -10.50 11.89 -4.88
C ASP A 40 -9.47 11.93 -3.74
N THR A 41 -9.71 11.12 -2.71
CA THR A 41 -8.78 10.99 -1.59
C THR A 41 -8.21 9.58 -1.53
N MET A 42 -6.97 9.45 -1.05
CA MET A 42 -6.36 8.17 -0.76
C MET A 42 -6.51 7.90 0.73
N GLN A 43 -7.28 6.87 1.09
CA GLN A 43 -7.49 6.44 2.46
C GLN A 43 -6.65 5.19 2.74
N HIS A 44 -5.85 5.22 3.80
CA HIS A 44 -5.02 4.11 4.25
C HIS A 44 -5.42 3.69 5.67
N GLU A 45 -5.68 2.41 5.88
CA GLU A 45 -6.06 1.83 7.18
C GLU A 45 -4.92 0.96 7.73
N GLN A 46 -4.16 1.48 8.68
CA GLN A 46 -2.89 0.88 9.08
C GLN A 46 -3.04 -0.49 9.77
N PHE A 47 -4.16 -0.74 10.46
CA PHE A 47 -4.30 -1.90 11.37
C PHE A 47 -5.32 -2.93 10.91
N SER A 48 -5.67 -2.93 9.62
CA SER A 48 -6.59 -3.91 9.07
C SER A 48 -5.88 -5.22 8.71
N ASP A 49 -6.33 -6.33 9.32
CA ASP A 49 -5.87 -7.69 9.04
C ASP A 49 -6.84 -8.51 8.16
N HIS A 50 -7.87 -7.87 7.60
CA HIS A 50 -8.89 -8.55 6.79
C HIS A 50 -8.63 -8.42 5.28
N ILE A 51 -9.16 -9.37 4.51
CA ILE A 51 -9.21 -9.29 3.04
C ILE A 51 -10.67 -9.27 2.58
N VAL A 52 -10.93 -8.49 1.53
CA VAL A 52 -12.23 -8.49 0.85
C VAL A 52 -12.11 -9.33 -0.41
N VAL A 53 -12.99 -10.32 -0.56
CA VAL A 53 -13.05 -11.18 -1.74
C VAL A 53 -14.37 -10.93 -2.44
N HIS A 54 -14.31 -10.54 -3.71
CA HIS A 54 -15.50 -10.33 -4.51
C HIS A 54 -15.73 -11.49 -5.50
N HIS A 55 -16.88 -12.13 -5.43
CA HIS A 55 -17.30 -13.23 -6.30
C HIS A 55 -18.79 -13.11 -6.69
N LYS A 56 -19.05 -12.91 -7.98
CA LYS A 56 -20.41 -12.78 -8.55
C LYS A 56 -21.25 -11.65 -7.92
N GLY A 57 -20.65 -10.48 -7.71
CA GLY A 57 -21.38 -9.31 -7.18
C GLY A 57 -21.52 -9.30 -5.66
N ARG A 58 -20.71 -10.08 -4.94
CA ARG A 58 -20.68 -10.17 -3.47
C ARG A 58 -19.24 -10.16 -3.00
#